data_AF-A0A1Y1NL32-F1
#
_entry.id   AF-A0A1Y1NL32-F1
#
_cell.length_a   1.000
_cell.length_b   1.000
_cell.length_c   1.000
_cell.angle_alpha   90.00
_cell.angle_beta   90.00
_cell.angle_gamma   90.00
#
_symmetry.space_group_name_H-M   'P 1'
#
loop_
_entity.id
_entity.type
_entity.pdbx_description
1 polymer ?
#
loop_
_entity_poly.entity_id
_entity_poly.type
_entity_poly.pdbx_seq_one_letter_code
_entity_poly.pdbx_strand_id
1 'polypeptide(L)'
;SWGKWHLLRVTLPPCRFHLTLHYLSLDSLVFLSLIMPIFFKKMPRTYIRKTKPPEYTKEDLESAVQAVKNGELTMYRAAKTYKIPKATIYKRVKGLRGVKSSSLGRAPALPHDVEEKIASGIKIMEKWGFGLSKKEVLETIGRYINANNIKTPFRNGIPGNDFFSRFKRDHNLMWSQILLCFLWTKS
;
A
#
# COMPACT_ATOMS: atom_id res chain seq x y z
N SER A 1 -33.97 13.49 71.03
CA SER A 1 -33.22 13.32 72.30
C SER A 1 -31.73 13.28 71.99
N TRP A 2 -30.86 13.84 72.84
CA TRP A 2 -29.40 13.64 73.05
C TRP A 2 -28.61 12.79 72.01
N GLY A 3 -27.40 13.10 71.52
CA GLY A 3 -26.39 14.19 71.68
C GLY A 3 -25.22 13.87 70.70
N LYS A 4 -24.40 14.76 70.13
CA LYS A 4 -23.41 15.71 70.71
C LYS A 4 -22.47 15.05 71.73
N TRP A 5 -21.13 15.13 71.65
CA TRP A 5 -20.21 15.94 70.81
C TRP A 5 -19.45 14.99 69.82
N HIS A 6 -18.21 15.15 69.30
CA HIS A 6 -17.10 16.13 69.41
C HIS A 6 -16.36 16.15 68.04
N LEU A 7 -16.16 17.28 67.34
CA LEU A 7 -15.10 18.29 67.49
C LEU A 7 -13.65 17.77 67.33
N LEU A 8 -13.10 17.96 66.13
CA LEU A 8 -11.72 18.41 65.92
C LEU A 8 -11.74 19.44 64.77
N ARG A 9 -11.15 20.62 64.98
CA ARG A 9 -11.26 21.79 64.10
C ARG A 9 -9.87 22.18 63.61
N VAL A 10 -9.62 22.07 62.31
CA VAL A 10 -8.42 22.66 61.67
C VAL A 10 -8.88 23.83 60.80
N THR A 11 -8.44 25.02 61.16
CA THR A 11 -8.72 26.27 60.46
C THR A 11 -7.72 26.48 59.33
N LEU A 12 -8.19 26.61 58.09
CA LEU A 12 -7.39 27.14 56.98
C LEU A 12 -7.62 28.65 56.84
N PRO A 13 -6.56 29.47 56.69
CA PRO A 13 -6.66 30.93 56.72
C PRO A 13 -7.09 31.54 55.37
N PRO A 14 -7.73 32.74 55.37
CA PRO A 14 -8.16 33.42 54.15
C PRO A 14 -7.05 34.29 53.55
N CYS A 15 -6.26 33.75 52.62
CA CYS A 15 -5.23 34.52 51.90
C CYS A 15 -5.45 34.56 50.38
N ARG A 16 -6.18 35.60 49.96
CA ARG A 16 -6.08 36.29 48.66
C ARG A 16 -4.66 36.23 48.08
N PHE A 17 -4.43 35.42 47.04
CA PHE A 17 -3.17 35.45 46.28
C PHE A 17 -3.31 36.18 44.95
N HIS A 18 -2.28 36.95 44.65
CA HIS A 18 -2.25 37.94 43.57
C HIS A 18 -2.04 37.28 42.20
N LEU A 19 -2.36 38.02 41.14
CA LEU A 19 -1.84 37.69 39.81
C LEU A 19 -0.32 37.90 39.82
N THR A 20 0.45 36.82 39.62
CA THR A 20 1.87 36.88 39.25
C THR A 20 2.15 35.86 38.14
N LEU A 21 2.27 36.35 36.91
CA LEU A 21 2.83 35.60 35.79
C LEU A 21 4.29 35.26 36.09
N HIS A 22 4.66 33.98 36.18
CA HIS A 22 6.04 33.57 35.89
C HIS A 22 6.14 32.10 35.43
N TYR A 23 6.64 31.94 34.20
CA TYR A 23 7.32 30.77 33.63
C TYR A 23 7.09 29.37 34.24
N LEU A 24 6.21 28.60 33.58
CA LEU A 24 6.27 27.13 33.51
C LEU A 24 6.07 26.70 32.05
N SER A 25 7.09 26.97 31.23
CA SER A 25 7.01 26.83 29.76
C SER A 25 8.34 26.32 29.18
N LEU A 26 8.59 25.00 29.26
CA LEU A 26 9.47 24.29 28.31
C LEU A 26 9.32 22.74 28.30
N ASP A 27 8.67 22.13 29.31
CA ASP A 27 8.66 20.66 29.46
C ASP A 27 7.66 19.85 28.61
N SER A 28 6.69 20.49 27.94
CA SER A 28 5.75 19.76 27.06
C SER A 28 6.43 19.18 25.80
N LEU A 29 7.49 19.84 25.31
CA LEU A 29 8.24 19.41 24.13
C LEU A 29 9.15 18.21 24.41
N VAL A 30 9.66 18.09 25.64
CA VAL A 30 10.47 16.94 26.09
C VAL A 30 9.62 15.67 26.16
N PHE A 31 8.37 15.80 26.61
CA PHE A 31 7.42 14.69 26.67
C PHE A 31 7.01 14.20 25.27
N LEU A 32 6.82 15.11 24.31
CA LEU A 32 6.58 14.73 22.91
C LEU A 32 7.80 14.10 22.25
N SER A 33 9.01 14.63 22.46
CA SER A 33 10.22 14.16 21.78
C SER A 33 10.66 12.75 22.21
N LEU A 34 10.35 12.34 23.45
CA LEU A 34 10.62 10.99 23.95
C LEU A 34 9.59 9.93 23.50
N ILE A 35 8.35 10.33 23.21
CA ILE A 35 7.27 9.39 22.83
C ILE A 35 7.18 9.20 21.30
N MET A 36 7.47 10.24 20.51
CA MET A 36 7.40 10.19 19.04
C MET A 36 8.35 9.20 18.31
N PRO A 37 9.50 8.73 18.84
CA PRO A 37 10.35 7.75 18.16
C PRO A 37 9.70 6.36 18.03
N ILE A 38 8.76 6.02 18.93
CA ILE A 38 8.31 4.64 19.12
C ILE A 38 7.19 4.25 18.13
N PHE A 39 6.29 5.19 17.79
CA PHE A 39 5.02 4.85 17.13
C PHE A 39 5.09 4.64 15.61
N PHE A 40 6.21 4.97 14.95
CA PHE A 40 6.38 4.80 13.50
C PHE A 40 7.57 3.90 13.12
N LYS A 41 7.71 2.75 13.80
CA LYS A 41 8.56 1.62 13.34
C LYS A 41 8.01 0.98 12.05
N LYS A 42 8.11 1.72 10.94
CA LYS A 42 7.65 1.37 9.59
C LYS A 42 8.34 0.08 9.11
N MET A 43 7.65 -1.05 9.24
CA MET A 43 8.21 -2.37 8.91
C MET A 43 8.81 -2.40 7.48
N PRO A 44 10.03 -2.92 7.29
CA PRO A 44 10.65 -3.02 5.98
C PRO A 44 9.90 -4.05 5.12
N ARG A 45 9.06 -3.58 4.19
CA ARG A 45 8.34 -4.41 3.21
C ARG A 45 9.24 -5.01 2.11
N THR A 46 10.55 -4.71 2.12
CA THR A 46 11.50 -5.07 1.06
C THR A 46 11.87 -6.55 1.12
N TYR A 47 11.06 -7.40 0.49
CA TYR A 47 11.36 -8.83 0.32
C TYR A 47 12.52 -9.03 -0.67
N ILE A 48 13.64 -9.57 -0.19
CA ILE A 48 14.73 -10.05 -1.05
C ILE A 48 14.44 -11.51 -1.44
N ARG A 49 14.43 -11.80 -2.75
CA ARG A 49 14.14 -13.13 -3.27
C ARG A 49 15.30 -14.09 -3.00
N LYS A 50 15.09 -15.07 -2.12
CA LYS A 50 16.09 -16.10 -1.76
C LYS A 50 16.51 -17.03 -2.91
N THR A 51 15.69 -17.17 -3.96
CA THR A 51 15.97 -18.06 -5.10
C THR A 51 16.58 -17.29 -6.27
N LYS A 52 17.66 -17.84 -6.85
CA LYS A 52 18.33 -17.30 -8.05
C LYS A 52 17.35 -17.09 -9.22
N PRO A 53 17.61 -16.15 -10.14
CA PRO A 53 16.91 -16.11 -11.43
C PRO A 53 17.09 -17.42 -12.21
N PRO A 54 16.17 -17.77 -13.13
CA PRO A 54 16.43 -18.84 -14.10
C PRO A 54 17.57 -18.44 -15.04
N GLU A 55 18.31 -19.44 -15.52
CA GLU A 55 19.44 -19.26 -16.45
C GLU A 55 19.00 -19.15 -17.93
N TYR A 56 17.73 -19.45 -18.23
CA TYR A 56 17.11 -19.33 -19.55
C TYR A 56 16.34 -18.01 -19.69
N THR A 57 16.30 -17.45 -20.91
CA THR A 57 15.50 -16.25 -21.20
C THR A 57 14.00 -16.57 -21.29
N LYS A 58 13.13 -15.55 -21.41
CA LYS A 58 11.70 -15.80 -21.65
C LYS A 58 11.48 -16.27 -23.08
N GLU A 59 12.31 -15.77 -23.97
CA GLU A 59 12.30 -15.90 -25.42
C GLU A 59 12.68 -17.35 -25.80
N ASP A 60 13.75 -17.90 -25.22
CA ASP A 60 14.11 -19.33 -25.29
C ASP A 60 12.96 -20.22 -24.82
N LEU A 61 12.32 -19.86 -23.71
CA LEU A 61 11.25 -20.65 -23.10
C LEU A 61 9.97 -20.65 -23.94
N GLU A 62 9.68 -19.58 -24.66
CA GLU A 62 8.50 -19.52 -25.52
C GLU A 62 8.76 -20.20 -26.87
N SER A 63 9.98 -20.07 -27.41
CA SER A 63 10.48 -20.86 -28.55
C SER A 63 10.44 -22.37 -28.28
N ALA A 64 10.98 -22.80 -27.13
CA ALA A 64 10.96 -24.20 -26.69
C ALA A 64 9.55 -24.76 -26.46
N VAL A 65 8.58 -23.91 -26.14
CA VAL A 65 7.17 -24.29 -25.96
C VAL A 65 6.42 -24.31 -27.30
N GLN A 66 6.79 -23.45 -28.26
CA GLN A 66 6.26 -23.48 -29.63
C GLN A 66 6.72 -24.75 -30.36
N ALA A 67 8.02 -25.03 -30.43
CA ALA A 67 8.55 -26.24 -31.10
C ALA A 67 7.96 -27.56 -30.54
N VAL A 68 7.65 -27.60 -29.24
CA VAL A 68 6.98 -28.76 -28.59
C VAL A 68 5.47 -28.81 -28.88
N LYS A 69 4.81 -27.66 -29.10
CA LYS A 69 3.39 -27.61 -29.50
C LYS A 69 3.21 -27.95 -30.98
N ASN A 70 4.15 -27.55 -31.84
CA ASN A 70 4.16 -27.82 -33.26
C ASN A 70 4.53 -29.27 -33.59
N GLY A 71 5.08 -30.02 -32.63
CA GLY A 71 5.50 -31.42 -32.78
C GLY A 71 6.95 -31.60 -33.27
N GLU A 72 7.63 -30.51 -33.64
CA GLU A 72 9.03 -30.48 -34.12
C GLU A 72 10.01 -31.15 -33.14
N LEU A 73 9.82 -30.92 -31.83
CA LEU A 73 10.69 -31.41 -30.77
C LEU A 73 9.91 -32.09 -29.65
N THR A 74 10.42 -33.24 -29.19
CA THR A 74 9.92 -33.85 -27.95
C THR A 74 10.33 -33.01 -26.74
N MET A 75 9.53 -33.03 -25.66
CA MET A 75 9.84 -32.31 -24.41
C MET A 75 11.23 -32.62 -23.83
N TYR A 76 11.80 -33.80 -24.13
CA TYR A 76 13.16 -34.17 -23.72
C TYR A 76 14.22 -33.53 -24.63
N ARG A 77 14.03 -33.56 -25.95
CA ARG A 77 14.94 -32.87 -26.90
C ARG A 77 14.96 -31.37 -26.64
N ALA A 78 13.80 -30.73 -26.55
CA ALA A 78 13.69 -29.30 -26.24
C ALA A 78 14.34 -28.94 -24.89
N ALA A 79 14.20 -29.78 -23.86
CA ALA A 79 14.87 -29.56 -22.57
C ALA A 79 16.40 -29.56 -22.69
N LYS A 80 16.97 -30.44 -23.53
CA LYS A 80 18.42 -30.49 -23.79
C LYS A 80 18.89 -29.33 -24.68
N THR A 81 18.17 -29.00 -25.75
CA THR A 81 18.54 -27.93 -26.70
C THR A 81 18.54 -26.55 -26.03
N TYR A 82 17.44 -26.16 -25.40
CA TYR A 82 17.28 -24.83 -24.81
C TYR A 82 17.80 -24.74 -23.35
N LYS A 83 18.37 -25.83 -22.80
CA LYS A 83 18.83 -25.95 -21.40
C LYS A 83 17.73 -25.69 -20.36
N ILE A 84 16.46 -25.94 -20.70
CA ILE A 84 15.30 -25.67 -19.84
C ILE A 84 14.82 -26.97 -19.18
N PRO A 85 14.62 -27.02 -17.84
CA PRO A 85 14.10 -28.22 -17.18
C PRO A 85 12.77 -28.71 -17.79
N LYS A 86 12.69 -30.00 -18.13
CA LYS A 86 11.51 -30.67 -18.73
C LYS A 86 10.20 -30.34 -17.99
N ALA A 87 10.24 -30.27 -16.65
CA ALA A 87 9.09 -29.92 -15.81
C ALA A 87 8.58 -28.47 -16.00
N THR A 88 9.45 -27.54 -16.39
CA THR A 88 9.07 -26.16 -16.77
C THR A 88 8.35 -26.15 -18.11
N ILE A 89 8.90 -26.82 -19.12
CA ILE A 89 8.29 -26.94 -20.45
C ILE A 89 6.91 -27.61 -20.33
N TYR A 90 6.82 -28.75 -19.64
CA TYR A 90 5.55 -29.46 -19.37
C TYR A 90 4.48 -28.54 -18.74
N LYS A 91 4.85 -27.79 -17.68
CA LYS A 91 3.93 -26.86 -17.01
C LYS A 91 3.49 -25.68 -17.90
N ARG A 92 4.27 -25.29 -18.91
CA ARG A 92 3.88 -24.28 -19.92
C ARG A 92 3.00 -24.89 -21.01
N VAL A 93 3.35 -26.06 -21.55
CA VAL A 93 2.58 -26.74 -22.62
C VAL A 93 1.18 -27.14 -22.14
N LYS A 94 1.05 -27.68 -20.92
CA LYS A 94 -0.24 -28.07 -20.32
C LYS A 94 -1.04 -26.91 -19.71
N GLY A 95 -0.62 -25.65 -19.86
CA GLY A 95 -1.34 -24.49 -19.31
C GLY A 95 -1.38 -24.43 -17.77
N LEU A 96 -0.55 -25.21 -17.06
CA LEU A 96 -0.52 -25.32 -15.59
C LEU A 96 0.08 -24.09 -14.88
N ARG A 97 0.25 -22.97 -15.60
CA ARG A 97 0.49 -21.65 -15.04
C ARG A 97 -0.58 -20.71 -15.59
N GLY A 98 -1.25 -19.98 -14.70
CA GLY A 98 -2.24 -18.98 -15.07
C GLY A 98 -1.65 -17.76 -15.79
N VAL A 99 -2.45 -16.70 -15.90
CA VAL A 99 -2.15 -15.45 -16.64
C VAL A 99 -0.69 -15.01 -16.45
N LYS A 100 0.03 -14.82 -17.56
CA LYS A 100 1.43 -14.37 -17.57
C LYS A 100 1.53 -12.98 -16.94
N SER A 101 2.39 -12.83 -15.95
CA SER A 101 2.93 -11.55 -15.49
C SER A 101 4.17 -11.17 -16.32
N SER A 102 4.40 -9.86 -16.50
CA SER A 102 5.66 -9.33 -17.03
C SER A 102 6.82 -9.51 -16.03
N SER A 103 6.51 -9.37 -14.74
CA SER A 103 7.38 -9.61 -13.59
C SER A 103 7.36 -11.08 -13.13
N LEU A 104 8.23 -11.44 -12.18
CA LEU A 104 8.27 -12.78 -11.58
C LEU A 104 7.16 -13.06 -10.55
N GLY A 105 6.28 -12.08 -10.28
CA GLY A 105 5.23 -12.18 -9.26
C GLY A 105 3.88 -12.66 -9.81
N ARG A 106 2.83 -12.57 -8.98
CA ARG A 106 1.43 -12.70 -9.42
C ARG A 106 1.09 -11.59 -10.42
N ALA A 107 0.28 -11.89 -11.43
CA ALA A 107 -0.29 -10.87 -12.32
C ALA A 107 -1.07 -9.80 -11.50
N PRO A 108 -1.09 -8.53 -11.95
CA PRO A 108 -1.90 -7.49 -11.31
C PRO A 108 -3.40 -7.85 -11.37
N ALA A 109 -4.18 -7.30 -10.43
CA ALA A 109 -5.62 -7.57 -10.34
C ALA A 109 -6.44 -6.78 -11.37
N LEU A 110 -5.87 -5.72 -11.94
CA LEU A 110 -6.44 -4.92 -13.03
C LEU A 110 -5.43 -4.86 -14.19
N PRO A 111 -5.88 -4.65 -15.43
CA PRO A 111 -4.99 -4.36 -16.56
C PRO A 111 -4.37 -2.95 -16.41
N HIS A 112 -3.15 -2.78 -16.92
CA HIS A 112 -2.37 -1.54 -16.81
C HIS A 112 -3.15 -0.33 -17.34
N ASP A 113 -3.74 -0.47 -18.52
CA ASP A 113 -4.47 0.58 -19.25
C ASP A 113 -5.68 1.13 -18.48
N VAL A 114 -6.18 0.39 -17.48
CA VAL A 114 -7.24 0.83 -16.56
C VAL A 114 -6.65 1.54 -15.35
N GLU A 115 -5.60 1.00 -14.74
CA GLU A 115 -4.91 1.68 -13.64
C GLU A 115 -4.36 3.05 -14.10
N GLU A 116 -3.83 3.13 -15.33
CA GLU A 116 -3.34 4.36 -15.95
C GLU A 116 -4.45 5.39 -16.24
N LYS A 117 -5.62 4.98 -16.75
CA LYS A 117 -6.78 5.88 -16.94
C LYS A 117 -7.31 6.46 -15.62
N ILE A 118 -7.25 5.67 -14.55
CA ILE A 118 -7.66 6.13 -13.22
C ILE A 118 -6.59 7.07 -12.64
N ALA A 119 -5.30 6.78 -12.85
CA ALA A 119 -4.21 7.64 -12.43
C ALA A 119 -4.17 8.99 -13.17
N SER A 120 -4.49 9.02 -14.47
CA SER A 120 -4.57 10.28 -15.23
C SER A 120 -5.76 11.13 -14.79
N GLY A 121 -6.93 10.52 -14.55
CA GLY A 121 -8.09 11.20 -13.96
C GLY A 121 -7.79 11.83 -12.59
N ILE A 122 -7.08 11.10 -11.71
CA ILE A 122 -6.63 11.64 -10.42
C ILE A 122 -5.67 12.82 -10.59
N LYS A 123 -4.67 12.72 -11.49
CA LYS A 123 -3.74 13.83 -11.77
C LYS A 123 -4.43 15.07 -12.35
N ILE A 124 -5.50 14.88 -13.13
CA ILE A 124 -6.34 16.00 -13.59
C ILE A 124 -7.06 16.63 -12.39
N MET A 125 -7.76 15.85 -11.57
CA MET A 125 -8.47 16.41 -10.40
C MET A 125 -7.51 17.10 -9.41
N GLU A 126 -6.32 16.54 -9.16
CA GLU A 126 -5.24 17.17 -8.39
C GLU A 126 -4.82 18.53 -8.98
N LYS A 127 -4.64 18.63 -10.32
CA LYS A 127 -4.28 19.88 -11.00
C LYS A 127 -5.35 20.98 -10.85
N TRP A 128 -6.63 20.60 -10.77
CA TRP A 128 -7.75 21.54 -10.61
C TRP A 128 -8.09 21.82 -9.13
N GLY A 129 -7.23 21.42 -8.18
CA GLY A 129 -7.39 21.68 -6.74
C GLY A 129 -8.25 20.65 -5.98
N PHE A 130 -8.81 19.65 -6.67
CA PHE A 130 -9.67 18.63 -6.07
C PHE A 130 -8.85 17.42 -5.61
N GLY A 131 -8.34 17.47 -4.38
CA GLY A 131 -7.67 16.35 -3.74
C GLY A 131 -8.65 15.28 -3.26
N LEU A 132 -8.71 14.13 -3.94
CA LEU A 132 -9.53 13.00 -3.51
C LEU A 132 -9.01 12.36 -2.21
N SER A 133 -9.91 11.81 -1.40
CA SER A 133 -9.53 10.94 -0.29
C SER A 133 -9.25 9.51 -0.76
N LYS A 134 -8.45 8.81 0.04
CA LYS A 134 -8.05 7.42 -0.23
C LYS A 134 -9.27 6.48 -0.29
N LYS A 135 -10.34 6.82 0.40
CA LYS A 135 -11.60 6.05 0.37
C LYS A 135 -12.26 6.18 -1.00
N GLU A 136 -12.46 7.41 -1.50
CA GLU A 136 -13.08 7.64 -2.81
C GLU A 136 -12.33 6.94 -3.96
N VAL A 137 -10.98 6.94 -3.94
CA VAL A 137 -10.20 6.24 -4.97
C VAL A 137 -10.44 4.73 -4.92
N LEU A 138 -10.37 4.12 -3.74
CA LEU A 138 -10.58 2.68 -3.58
C LEU A 138 -12.02 2.25 -3.86
N GLU A 139 -13.00 3.07 -3.49
CA GLU A 139 -14.41 2.86 -3.78
C GLU A 139 -14.72 3.03 -5.27
N THR A 140 -14.14 4.03 -5.94
CA THR A 140 -14.29 4.23 -7.39
C THR A 140 -13.69 3.06 -8.19
N ILE A 141 -12.53 2.54 -7.76
CA ILE A 141 -11.95 1.34 -8.33
C ILE A 141 -12.83 0.10 -8.04
N GLY A 142 -13.39 -0.04 -6.84
CA GLY A 142 -14.32 -1.11 -6.50
C GLY A 142 -15.61 -1.07 -7.33
N ARG A 143 -16.20 0.11 -7.52
CA ARG A 143 -17.35 0.34 -8.41
C ARG A 143 -17.02 -0.06 -9.85
N TYR A 144 -15.85 0.32 -10.36
CA TYR A 144 -15.38 -0.09 -11.68
C TYR A 144 -15.22 -1.61 -11.82
N ILE A 145 -14.60 -2.27 -10.83
CA ILE A 145 -14.42 -3.74 -10.79
C ILE A 145 -15.76 -4.46 -10.85
N ASN A 146 -16.72 -4.02 -10.02
CA ASN A 146 -18.03 -4.66 -9.92
C ASN A 146 -18.86 -4.43 -11.19
N ALA A 147 -18.88 -3.21 -11.74
CA ALA A 147 -19.59 -2.91 -12.99
C ALA A 147 -19.05 -3.71 -14.19
N ASN A 148 -17.72 -3.90 -14.28
CA ASN A 148 -17.08 -4.67 -15.35
C ASN A 148 -16.94 -6.17 -15.02
N ASN A 149 -17.53 -6.65 -13.92
CA ASN A 149 -17.50 -8.05 -13.46
C ASN A 149 -16.07 -8.67 -13.41
N ILE A 150 -15.06 -7.87 -13.07
CA ILE A 150 -13.66 -8.29 -13.13
C ILE A 150 -13.35 -9.22 -11.95
N LYS A 151 -12.92 -10.46 -12.26
CA LYS A 151 -12.58 -11.49 -11.28
C LYS A 151 -11.26 -11.18 -10.54
N THR A 152 -11.35 -10.28 -9.55
CA THR A 152 -10.23 -9.89 -8.70
C THR A 152 -10.15 -10.72 -7.40
N PRO A 153 -8.97 -10.83 -6.76
CA PRO A 153 -8.83 -11.48 -5.45
C PRO A 153 -9.16 -10.54 -4.26
N PHE A 154 -9.93 -9.47 -4.49
CA PHE A 154 -10.24 -8.48 -3.46
C PHE A 154 -11.50 -8.85 -2.67
N ARG A 155 -11.47 -8.62 -1.35
CA ARG A 155 -12.64 -8.83 -0.48
C ARG A 155 -13.74 -7.85 -0.89
N ASN A 156 -14.90 -8.39 -1.28
CA ASN A 156 -16.06 -7.63 -1.75
C ASN A 156 -15.78 -6.73 -2.97
N GLY A 157 -14.75 -7.05 -3.78
CA GLY A 157 -14.33 -6.26 -4.95
C GLY A 157 -13.54 -4.98 -4.63
N ILE A 158 -13.45 -4.56 -3.36
CA ILE A 158 -12.79 -3.31 -2.95
C ILE A 158 -11.29 -3.55 -2.69
N PRO A 159 -10.37 -2.83 -3.37
CA PRO A 159 -8.93 -3.03 -3.16
C PRO A 159 -8.44 -2.58 -1.78
N GLY A 160 -7.39 -3.23 -1.28
CA GLY A 160 -6.83 -2.96 0.05
C GLY A 160 -5.77 -1.85 0.11
N ASN A 161 -5.27 -1.58 1.32
CA ASN A 161 -4.23 -0.58 1.58
C ASN A 161 -2.93 -0.84 0.79
N ASP A 162 -2.52 -2.09 0.62
CA ASP A 162 -1.30 -2.43 -0.12
C ASP A 162 -1.46 -2.27 -1.64
N PHE A 163 -2.68 -2.44 -2.18
CA PHE A 163 -2.99 -2.03 -3.55
C PHE A 163 -2.83 -0.52 -3.70
N PHE A 164 -3.43 0.28 -2.81
CA PHE A 164 -3.29 1.74 -2.84
C PHE A 164 -1.82 2.19 -2.73
N SER A 165 -1.06 1.54 -1.84
CA SER A 165 0.36 1.83 -1.62
C SER A 165 1.22 1.50 -2.84
N ARG A 166 0.86 0.44 -3.59
CA ARG A 166 1.46 0.09 -4.88
C ARG A 166 1.09 1.14 -5.94
N PHE A 167 -0.20 1.39 -6.13
CA PHE A 167 -0.77 2.31 -7.12
C PHE A 167 -0.20 3.74 -7.00
N LYS A 168 -0.14 4.30 -5.78
CA LYS A 168 0.47 5.63 -5.53
C LYS A 168 1.93 5.68 -5.99
N ARG A 169 2.71 4.65 -5.71
CA ARG A 169 4.14 4.57 -6.08
C ARG A 169 4.31 4.40 -7.59
N ASP A 170 3.57 3.46 -8.18
CA ASP A 170 3.77 3.04 -9.56
C ASP A 170 3.32 4.12 -10.57
N HIS A 171 2.36 4.97 -10.21
CA HIS A 171 1.96 6.14 -11.02
C HIS A 171 2.49 7.50 -10.51
N ASN A 172 3.27 7.51 -9.43
CA ASN A 172 3.81 8.71 -8.77
C ASN A 172 2.75 9.80 -8.45
N LEU A 173 1.73 9.47 -7.65
CA LEU A 173 0.64 10.39 -7.28
C LEU A 173 1.02 11.25 -6.05
N MET A 174 0.80 12.57 -6.11
CA MET A 174 1.42 13.55 -5.19
C MET A 174 0.67 13.77 -3.87
N TRP A 175 0.23 12.66 -3.27
CA TRP A 175 -0.66 12.55 -2.11
C TRP A 175 0.00 12.89 -0.77
N SER A 176 0.68 14.04 -0.68
CA SER A 176 1.36 14.50 0.54
C SER A 176 1.31 16.01 0.74
N GLN A 177 0.69 16.78 -0.16
CA GLN A 177 0.68 18.25 -0.12
C GLN A 177 -0.70 18.91 -0.21
N ILE A 178 -1.81 18.15 -0.08
CA ILE A 178 -3.16 18.74 0.01
C ILE A 178 -3.27 19.71 1.21
N LEU A 179 -2.50 19.48 2.27
CA LEU A 179 -2.42 20.39 3.43
C LEU A 179 -1.72 21.73 3.13
N LEU A 180 -0.94 21.84 2.04
CA LEU A 180 -0.24 23.08 1.67
C LEU A 180 -1.13 24.04 0.86
N CYS A 181 -2.05 23.52 0.03
CA CYS A 181 -2.94 24.37 -0.77
C CYS A 181 -3.86 25.22 0.12
N PHE A 182 -4.37 24.67 1.23
CA PHE A 182 -5.17 25.40 2.21
C PHE A 182 -4.41 26.52 2.96
N LEU A 183 -3.08 26.57 2.85
CA LEU A 183 -2.23 27.63 3.40
C LEU A 183 -1.83 28.68 2.35
N TRP A 184 -2.19 28.50 1.07
CA TRP A 184 -1.81 29.41 -0.03
C TRP A 184 -3.00 29.90 -0.88
N THR A 185 -4.19 29.96 -0.27
CA THR A 185 -5.37 30.68 -0.81
C THR A 185 -5.93 31.70 0.20
N LYS A 186 -5.07 32.20 1.10
CA LYS A 186 -5.43 33.16 2.16
C LYS A 186 -4.28 34.12 2.48
N SER A 187 -3.80 34.79 1.44
CA SER A 187 -2.89 35.94 1.46
C SER A 187 -3.29 36.89 0.32
#